data_AF-A0A3B0J611-F1
#
_entry.id   AF-A0A3B0J611-F1
#
_cell.length_a   1.000
_cell.length_b   1.000
_cell.length_c   1.000
_cell.angle_alpha   90.00
_cell.angle_beta   90.00
_cell.angle_gamma   90.00
#
_symmetry.space_group_name_H-M   'P 1'
#
loop_
_entity.id
_entity.type
_entity.pdbx_description
1 polymer ?
#
loop_
_entity_poly.entity_id
_entity_poly.type
_entity_poly.pdbx_seq_one_letter_code
_entity_poly.pdbx_strand_id
1 'polypeptide(L)'
;MGRCRYITFTYKSTPDSQTNLDFGNFNKPKGQAFAYLPNSGVLAGQCWFNVQNHSENLYPENGNYGRHTFTNESGHSLGLSHPGEYNAKEGVKITYLFDARYKENSRQFSVMSHWPENATGAYFQKLYAAGSLD
;
A
#
# COMPACT_ATOMS: atom_id res chain seq x y z
N MET A 1 18.98 -3.97 -22.44
CA MET A 1 17.79 -4.76 -22.06
C MET A 1 17.90 -5.11 -20.59
N GLY A 2 17.03 -4.57 -19.73
CA GLY A 2 17.02 -4.89 -18.30
C GLY A 2 16.53 -6.32 -18.08
N ARG A 3 17.27 -7.13 -17.31
CA ARG A 3 16.82 -8.47 -16.93
C ARG A 3 15.48 -8.36 -16.19
N CYS A 4 14.48 -9.11 -16.63
CA CYS A 4 13.29 -9.38 -15.84
C CYS A 4 13.75 -10.03 -14.52
N ARG A 5 13.50 -9.35 -13.39
CA ARG A 5 13.81 -9.89 -12.06
C ARG A 5 12.53 -10.50 -11.53
N TYR A 6 12.51 -11.81 -11.38
CA TYR A 6 11.43 -12.53 -10.70
C TYR A 6 11.59 -12.31 -9.19
N ILE A 7 10.51 -11.94 -8.51
CA ILE A 7 10.45 -11.88 -7.05
C ILE A 7 9.75 -13.16 -6.59
N THR A 8 10.37 -13.88 -5.65
CA THR A 8 9.80 -15.08 -5.04
C THR A 8 9.65 -14.82 -3.54
N PHE A 9 8.44 -15.05 -3.02
CA PHE A 9 8.18 -14.99 -1.58
C PHE A 9 8.27 -16.39 -0.98
N THR A 10 8.94 -16.52 0.15
CA THR A 10 9.01 -17.76 0.92
C THR A 10 8.71 -17.44 2.37
N TYR A 11 7.69 -18.10 2.93
CA TYR A 11 7.33 -17.93 4.33
C TYR A 11 8.39 -18.55 5.24
N LYS A 12 8.65 -17.90 6.37
CA LYS A 12 9.60 -18.35 7.38
C LYS A 12 8.95 -18.20 8.76
N SER A 13 8.80 -19.30 9.48
CA SER A 13 8.01 -19.39 10.71
C SER A 13 8.78 -19.15 12.01
N THR A 14 10.10 -18.94 11.94
CA THR A 14 10.97 -18.91 13.12
C THR A 14 11.06 -17.50 13.75
N PRO A 15 10.70 -17.32 15.04
CA PRO A 15 10.61 -16.01 15.70
C PRO A 15 11.89 -15.16 15.68
N ASP A 16 13.07 -15.79 15.68
CA ASP A 16 14.37 -15.09 15.77
C ASP A 16 15.10 -15.01 14.42
N SER A 17 14.39 -15.28 13.34
CA SER A 17 15.02 -15.39 12.04
C SER A 17 14.80 -14.13 11.24
N GLN A 18 15.90 -13.56 10.74
CA GLN A 18 15.82 -12.41 9.85
C GLN A 18 14.98 -12.76 8.60
N THR A 19 14.03 -11.88 8.31
CA THR A 19 13.10 -11.88 7.17
C THR A 19 13.38 -10.64 6.32
N ASN A 20 12.93 -10.65 5.07
CA ASN A 20 12.98 -9.46 4.20
C ASN A 20 11.71 -8.63 4.28
N LEU A 21 10.60 -9.25 4.68
CA LEU A 21 9.29 -8.63 4.80
C LEU A 21 8.66 -9.12 6.09
N ASP A 22 8.15 -8.18 6.89
CA ASP A 22 7.41 -8.45 8.11
C ASP A 22 6.04 -7.79 8.02
N PHE A 23 5.01 -8.46 8.54
CA PHE A 23 3.64 -7.97 8.55
C PHE A 23 3.14 -7.96 9.98
N GLY A 24 2.73 -6.79 10.48
CA GLY A 24 2.27 -6.61 11.85
C GLY A 24 1.01 -5.76 11.95
N ASN A 25 0.24 -5.98 13.00
CA ASN A 25 -0.92 -5.15 13.33
C ASN A 25 -0.57 -4.17 14.44
N PHE A 26 -1.20 -3.00 14.44
CA PHE A 26 -1.13 -2.03 15.54
C PHE A 26 -2.50 -1.43 15.83
N ASN A 27 -2.61 -0.74 16.97
CA ASN A 27 -3.84 -0.08 17.42
C ASN A 27 -3.56 1.38 17.76
N LYS A 28 -4.01 2.31 16.90
CA LYS A 28 -3.94 3.76 17.17
C LYS A 28 -5.22 4.48 16.70
N PRO A 29 -5.59 5.62 17.33
CA PRO A 29 -6.79 6.37 16.94
C PRO A 29 -6.77 6.94 15.52
N LYS A 30 -5.59 7.03 14.89
CA LYS A 30 -5.37 7.63 13.56
C LYS A 30 -4.38 6.79 12.76
N GLY A 31 -4.42 6.98 11.45
CA GLY A 31 -3.57 6.30 10.47
C GLY A 31 -4.18 4.98 10.04
N GLN A 32 -3.98 4.61 8.77
CA GLN A 32 -4.50 3.36 8.23
C GLN A 32 -3.44 2.26 8.24
N ALA A 33 -2.36 2.46 7.50
CA ALA A 33 -1.24 1.54 7.44
C ALA A 33 0.02 2.30 7.02
N PHE A 34 1.18 1.67 7.15
CA PHE A 34 2.44 2.19 6.65
C PHE A 34 3.46 1.06 6.45
N ALA A 35 4.45 1.31 5.62
CA ALA A 35 5.56 0.41 5.37
C ALA A 35 6.88 1.15 5.17
N TYR A 36 7.97 0.42 5.28
CA TYR A 36 9.32 0.94 5.14
C TYR A 36 9.98 0.40 3.87
N LEU A 37 10.54 1.32 3.07
CA LEU A 37 11.28 0.99 1.85
C LEU A 37 12.49 0.06 2.15
N PRO A 38 12.99 -0.71 1.15
CA PRO A 38 14.13 -1.62 1.32
C PRO A 38 15.41 -1.00 1.90
N ASN A 39 15.58 0.32 1.79
CA ASN A 39 16.79 1.04 2.24
C ASN A 39 16.60 1.74 3.60
N SER A 40 15.58 1.39 4.37
CA SER A 40 15.25 2.01 5.66
C SER A 40 15.98 1.40 6.87
N GLY A 41 17.14 0.78 6.67
CA GLY A 41 17.96 0.19 7.74
C GLY A 41 17.25 -0.96 8.45
N VAL A 42 17.26 -0.96 9.79
CA VAL A 42 16.65 -2.03 10.62
C VAL A 42 15.13 -2.15 10.47
N LEU A 43 14.48 -1.15 9.88
CA LEU A 43 13.03 -1.13 9.65
C LEU A 43 12.64 -1.60 8.25
N ALA A 44 13.62 -1.80 7.35
CA ALA A 44 13.37 -2.13 5.95
C ALA A 44 12.46 -3.36 5.80
N GLY A 45 11.42 -3.23 4.96
CA GLY A 45 10.51 -4.33 4.64
C GLY A 45 9.38 -4.57 5.63
N GLN A 46 9.32 -3.82 6.73
CA GLN A 46 8.21 -3.93 7.68
C GLN A 46 6.96 -3.23 7.13
N CYS A 47 5.81 -3.92 7.22
CA CYS A 47 4.47 -3.43 6.90
C CYS A 47 3.60 -3.49 8.15
N TRP A 48 2.90 -2.39 8.46
CA TRP A 48 2.11 -2.24 9.66
C TRP A 48 0.69 -1.80 9.33
N PHE A 49 -0.31 -2.52 9.83
CA PHE A 49 -1.74 -2.30 9.56
C PHE A 49 -2.48 -1.92 10.84
N ASN A 50 -3.17 -0.78 10.83
CA ASN A 50 -3.98 -0.39 11.97
C ASN A 50 -5.24 -1.25 12.00
N VAL A 51 -5.61 -1.77 13.16
CA VAL A 51 -6.86 -2.53 13.31
C VAL A 51 -7.87 -1.79 14.19
N GLN A 52 -7.49 -0.63 14.75
CA GLN A 52 -8.41 0.25 15.45
C GLN A 52 -9.24 1.06 14.43
N ASN A 53 -10.55 0.84 14.43
CA ASN A 53 -11.52 1.43 13.48
C ASN A 53 -11.29 1.07 12.00
N HIS A 54 -10.49 0.03 11.74
CA HIS A 54 -10.11 -0.44 10.41
C HIS A 54 -10.26 -1.98 10.34
N SER A 55 -11.48 -2.47 10.59
CA SER A 55 -11.74 -3.92 10.64
C SER A 55 -11.46 -4.62 9.31
N GLU A 56 -11.49 -3.89 8.19
CA GLU A 56 -11.12 -4.41 6.87
C GLU A 56 -9.68 -4.95 6.82
N ASN A 57 -8.76 -4.45 7.66
CA ASN A 57 -7.39 -4.96 7.72
C ASN A 57 -7.29 -6.31 8.44
N LEU A 58 -8.26 -6.66 9.30
CA LEU A 58 -8.36 -7.99 9.91
C LEU A 58 -8.99 -9.01 8.96
N TYR A 59 -9.77 -8.55 7.99
CA TYR A 59 -10.50 -9.39 7.03
C TYR A 59 -10.24 -8.91 5.59
N PRO A 60 -8.99 -9.02 5.08
CA PRO A 60 -8.68 -8.63 3.72
C PRO A 60 -9.33 -9.60 2.72
N GLU A 61 -10.18 -9.07 1.84
CA GLU A 61 -10.94 -9.85 0.85
C GLU A 61 -10.85 -9.18 -0.53
N ASN A 62 -11.11 -9.96 -1.59
CA ASN A 62 -11.10 -9.44 -2.95
C ASN A 62 -12.08 -8.26 -3.10
N GLY A 63 -11.58 -7.16 -3.66
CA GLY A 63 -12.38 -5.95 -3.88
C GLY A 63 -12.55 -5.05 -2.64
N ASN A 64 -12.12 -5.46 -1.45
CA ASN A 64 -12.20 -4.60 -0.26
C ASN A 64 -10.94 -3.76 -0.04
N TYR A 65 -11.05 -2.74 0.82
CA TYR A 65 -9.97 -1.79 1.06
C TYR A 65 -8.80 -2.40 1.86
N GLY A 66 -9.06 -3.39 2.70
CA GLY A 66 -8.02 -4.09 3.46
C GLY A 66 -7.04 -4.81 2.53
N ARG A 67 -7.53 -5.58 1.56
CA ARG A 67 -6.68 -6.28 0.58
C ARG A 67 -5.90 -5.30 -0.31
N HIS A 68 -6.52 -4.17 -0.68
CA HIS A 68 -5.82 -3.08 -1.37
C HIS A 68 -4.69 -2.49 -0.52
N THR A 69 -4.95 -2.22 0.76
CA THR A 69 -3.97 -1.69 1.72
C THR A 69 -2.79 -2.66 1.87
N PHE A 70 -3.03 -3.96 2.02
CA PHE A 70 -1.96 -4.98 2.03
C PHE A 70 -1.07 -4.93 0.79
N THR A 71 -1.68 -4.76 -0.38
CA THR A 71 -0.96 -4.70 -1.65
C THR A 71 -0.15 -3.40 -1.76
N ASN A 72 -0.71 -2.28 -1.31
CA ASN A 72 -0.03 -0.98 -1.24
C ASN A 72 1.22 -1.06 -0.37
N GLU A 73 1.07 -1.53 0.88
CA GLU A 73 2.19 -1.59 1.82
C GLU A 73 3.26 -2.61 1.40
N SER A 74 2.85 -3.73 0.81
CA SER A 74 3.81 -4.68 0.20
C SER A 74 4.59 -4.02 -0.94
N GLY A 75 3.92 -3.21 -1.78
CA GLY A 75 4.57 -2.43 -2.83
C GLY A 75 5.63 -1.49 -2.29
N HIS A 76 5.34 -0.77 -1.20
CA HIS A 76 6.32 0.06 -0.49
C HIS A 76 7.52 -0.75 -0.01
N SER A 77 7.28 -1.87 0.67
CA SER A 77 8.37 -2.73 1.15
C SER A 77 9.20 -3.37 0.05
N LEU A 78 8.70 -3.42 -1.19
CA LEU A 78 9.45 -3.81 -2.39
C LEU A 78 10.14 -2.63 -3.10
N GLY A 79 9.93 -1.40 -2.63
CA GLY A 79 10.59 -0.18 -3.12
C GLY A 79 9.73 0.71 -4.02
N LEU A 80 8.43 0.46 -4.15
CA LEU A 80 7.53 1.35 -4.88
C LEU A 80 7.17 2.57 -4.02
N SER A 81 7.29 3.77 -4.58
CA SER A 81 6.81 4.99 -3.93
C SER A 81 5.42 5.36 -4.44
N HIS A 82 4.74 6.24 -3.71
CA HIS A 82 3.55 6.88 -4.25
C HIS A 82 3.88 7.62 -5.58
N PRO A 83 2.94 7.70 -6.53
CA PRO A 83 3.05 8.44 -7.78
C PRO A 83 3.40 9.95 -7.69
N GLY A 84 3.48 10.53 -6.50
CA GLY A 84 3.86 11.92 -6.28
C GLY A 84 4.43 12.14 -4.89
N GLU A 85 5.11 13.26 -4.70
CA GLU A 85 5.67 13.68 -3.41
C GLU A 85 4.62 14.35 -2.53
N TYR A 86 3.54 13.62 -2.25
CA TYR A 86 2.59 13.98 -1.22
C TYR A 86 2.62 12.91 -0.15
N ASN A 87 2.75 13.34 1.09
CA ASN A 87 2.51 12.48 2.24
C ASN A 87 1.15 12.85 2.78
N ALA A 88 0.25 11.87 2.94
CA ALA A 88 -0.94 12.04 3.74
C ALA A 88 -0.51 12.26 5.21
N LYS A 89 -0.23 13.52 5.55
CA LYS A 89 0.09 13.95 6.91
C LYS A 89 -1.16 14.52 7.55
N GLU A 90 -1.25 14.33 8.86
CA GLU A 90 -2.32 14.95 9.64
C GLU A 90 -2.32 16.47 9.45
N GLY A 91 -3.49 17.04 9.18
CA GLY A 91 -3.66 18.50 8.99
C GLY A 91 -3.31 19.04 7.61
N VAL A 92 -2.76 18.23 6.70
CA VAL A 92 -2.46 18.64 5.32
C VAL A 92 -3.57 18.19 4.39
N LYS A 93 -4.31 19.13 3.81
CA LYS A 93 -5.30 18.84 2.77
C LYS A 93 -4.61 18.78 1.41
N ILE A 94 -4.40 17.56 0.93
CA ILE A 94 -3.98 17.30 -0.45
C ILE A 94 -5.21 17.02 -1.33
N THR A 95 -5.17 17.40 -2.59
CA THR A 95 -6.23 17.16 -3.58
C THR A 95 -5.64 16.72 -4.92
N TYR A 96 -6.37 15.89 -5.66
CA TYR A 96 -5.92 15.44 -6.98
C TYR A 96 -5.62 16.61 -7.93
N LEU A 97 -6.47 17.63 -7.99
CA LEU A 97 -6.32 18.75 -8.93
C LEU A 97 -5.03 19.55 -8.73
N PHE A 98 -4.56 19.69 -7.49
CA PHE A 98 -3.42 20.54 -7.15
C PHE A 98 -2.14 19.76 -6.83
N ASP A 99 -2.26 18.50 -6.38
CA ASP A 99 -1.14 17.72 -5.85
C ASP A 99 -0.79 16.48 -6.69
N ALA A 100 -1.63 16.11 -7.67
CA ALA A 100 -1.29 15.04 -8.60
C ALA A 100 -0.23 15.52 -9.60
N ARG A 101 0.94 14.86 -9.59
CA ARG A 101 2.05 15.17 -10.50
C ARG A 101 1.70 14.93 -11.99
N TYR A 102 0.85 13.95 -12.28
CA TYR A 102 0.42 13.57 -13.62
C TYR A 102 -1.02 13.04 -13.61
N LYS A 103 -1.68 13.05 -14.78
CA LYS A 103 -3.11 12.74 -14.91
C LYS A 103 -3.44 11.29 -14.58
N GLU A 104 -2.51 10.37 -14.75
CA GLU A 104 -2.73 8.95 -14.48
C GLU A 104 -2.50 8.62 -12.99
N ASN A 105 -2.30 9.62 -12.12
CA ASN A 105 -2.16 9.39 -10.70
C ASN A 105 -3.53 9.11 -10.05
N SER A 106 -4.02 7.90 -10.22
CA SER A 106 -5.21 7.40 -9.54
C SER A 106 -5.14 5.90 -9.34
N ARG A 107 -6.02 5.37 -8.48
CA ARG A 107 -6.20 3.93 -8.29
C ARG A 107 -6.67 3.20 -9.55
N GLN A 108 -7.04 3.92 -10.61
CA GLN A 108 -7.26 3.33 -11.92
C GLN A 108 -5.96 2.76 -12.52
N PHE A 109 -4.82 3.40 -12.27
CA PHE A 109 -3.55 3.09 -12.92
C PHE A 109 -2.51 2.52 -11.94
N SER A 110 -2.58 2.88 -10.66
CA SER A 110 -1.63 2.39 -9.66
C SER A 110 -2.30 2.19 -8.30
N VAL A 111 -2.10 1.02 -7.72
CA VAL A 111 -2.51 0.74 -6.33
C VAL A 111 -1.77 1.63 -5.32
N MET A 112 -0.65 2.25 -5.72
CA MET A 112 0.14 3.17 -4.90
C MET A 112 -0.45 4.59 -4.85
N SER A 113 -1.59 4.85 -5.50
CA SER A 113 -2.18 6.18 -5.53
C SER A 113 -3.12 6.42 -4.33
N HIS A 114 -3.03 7.61 -3.74
CA HIS A 114 -4.03 8.09 -2.78
C HIS A 114 -5.34 8.51 -3.44
N TRP A 115 -5.35 8.73 -4.75
CA TRP A 115 -6.50 9.28 -5.44
C TRP A 115 -7.43 8.17 -5.92
N PRO A 116 -8.75 8.29 -5.68
CA PRO A 116 -9.72 7.32 -6.18
C PRO A 116 -9.72 7.28 -7.71
N GLU A 117 -10.19 6.17 -8.27
CA GLU A 117 -10.29 5.94 -9.71
C GLU A 117 -11.17 6.98 -10.42
N ASN A 118 -12.17 7.52 -9.73
CA ASN A 118 -13.06 8.53 -10.28
C ASN A 118 -12.36 9.87 -10.53
N ALA A 119 -11.19 10.11 -9.95
CA ALA A 119 -10.35 11.28 -10.24
C ALA A 119 -9.91 11.31 -11.72
N THR A 120 -9.90 10.15 -12.38
CA THR A 120 -9.56 9.97 -13.80
C THR A 120 -10.73 9.46 -14.63
N GLY A 121 -11.95 9.53 -14.10
CA GLY A 121 -13.18 9.17 -14.82
C GLY A 121 -13.53 7.69 -14.83
N ALA A 122 -12.80 6.83 -14.10
CA ALA A 122 -13.19 5.44 -13.91
C ALA A 122 -14.27 5.29 -12.83
N TYR A 123 -14.91 4.12 -12.79
CA TYR A 123 -15.86 3.75 -11.75
C TYR A 123 -15.73 2.26 -11.43
N PHE A 124 -15.25 1.95 -10.23
CA PHE A 124 -15.01 0.56 -9.80
C PHE A 124 -16.13 -0.02 -8.96
N GLN A 125 -17.32 0.61 -8.96
CA GLN A 125 -18.48 0.13 -8.19
C GLN A 125 -18.17 -0.05 -6.68
N LYS A 126 -17.31 0.83 -6.14
CA LYS A 126 -16.80 0.80 -4.75
C LYS A 126 -15.85 -0.36 -4.42
N LEU A 127 -15.36 -1.07 -5.44
CA LEU A 127 -14.33 -2.09 -5.28
C LEU A 127 -12.93 -1.48 -5.40
N TYR A 128 -11.95 -2.14 -4.77
CA TYR A 128 -10.55 -1.75 -4.82
C TYR A 128 -9.70 -2.80 -5.55
N ALA A 129 -8.88 -2.34 -6.48
CA ALA A 129 -7.90 -3.18 -7.14
C ALA A 129 -6.76 -3.53 -6.17
N ALA A 130 -6.34 -4.79 -6.15
CA ALA A 130 -5.31 -5.30 -5.24
C ALA A 130 -4.44 -6.42 -5.85
N GLY A 131 -4.46 -6.56 -7.18
CA GLY A 131 -3.77 -7.62 -7.91
C GLY A 131 -4.72 -8.48 -8.76
N SER A 132 -4.14 -9.51 -9.39
CA SER A 132 -4.88 -10.50 -10.18
C SER A 132 -5.86 -11.30 -9.30
N LEU A 133 -6.94 -11.75 -9.92
CA LEU A 133 -7.90 -12.70 -9.38
C LEU A 133 -7.76 -13.98 -10.20
N ASP A 134 -6.95 -14.90 -9.72
CA ASP A 134 -6.74 -16.25 -10.27
C ASP A 134 -7.38 -17.31 -9.35
#